data_AF-A0A7S2NCS0-F1
#
_entry.id   AF-A0A7S2NCS0-F1
#
_cell.length_a   1.000
_cell.length_b   1.000
_cell.length_c   1.000
_cell.angle_alpha   90.00
_cell.angle_beta   90.00
_cell.angle_gamma   90.00
#
_symmetry.space_group_name_H-M   'P 1'
#
loop_
_entity.id
_entity.type
_entity.pdbx_description
1 polymer ?
#
loop_
_entity_poly.entity_id
_entity_poly.type
_entity_poly.pdbx_seq_one_letter_code
_entity_poly.pdbx_strand_id
1 'polypeptide(L)'
;FYKHMLGRKVIPADLEAFDPEYFSNLKWMLDHDITNIVELYFSAESDELGQQKVVDLKPNGRALPVTNDNKHEYIQLMSEHKMTNSVRQQIDAFLKGLHEIVPPELLSLFDDKELE
;
A
#
# COMPACT_ATOMS: atom_id res chain seq x y z
N PHE A 1 2.05 -5.31 8.77
CA PHE A 1 1.01 -6.35 8.98
C PHE A 1 0.18 -6.08 10.23
N TYR A 2 0.78 -5.91 11.41
CA TYR A 2 0.07 -5.62 12.68
C TYR A 2 -0.89 -4.42 12.64
N LYS A 3 -0.55 -3.37 11.89
CA LYS A 3 -1.47 -2.25 11.64
C LYS A 3 -2.80 -2.68 11.02
N HIS A 4 -2.79 -3.66 10.10
CA HIS A 4 -4.01 -4.23 9.52
C HIS A 4 -4.82 -5.01 10.55
N MET A 5 -4.16 -5.76 11.43
CA MET A 5 -4.81 -6.48 12.54
C MET A 5 -5.51 -5.53 13.53
N LEU A 6 -4.92 -4.35 13.75
CA LEU A 6 -5.46 -3.32 14.62
C LEU A 6 -6.46 -2.38 13.92
N GLY A 7 -6.74 -2.58 12.63
CA GLY A 7 -7.58 -1.66 11.85
C GLY A 7 -7.00 -0.24 11.70
N ARG A 8 -5.67 -0.08 11.89
CA ARG A 8 -4.97 1.20 11.77
C ARG A 8 -4.66 1.50 10.31
N LYS A 9 -4.77 2.76 9.92
CA LYS A 9 -4.41 3.23 8.58
C LYS A 9 -2.90 3.09 8.37
N VAL A 10 -2.51 2.46 7.26
CA VAL A 10 -1.13 2.46 6.78
C VAL A 10 -0.77 3.79 6.13
N ILE A 11 0.45 4.27 6.39
CA ILE A 11 0.99 5.51 5.82
C ILE A 11 2.19 5.20 4.92
N PRO A 12 2.57 6.06 3.96
CA PRO A 12 3.70 5.80 3.07
C PRO A 12 5.02 5.48 3.79
N ALA A 13 5.26 6.04 4.99
CA ALA A 13 6.42 5.73 5.81
C ALA A 13 6.47 4.26 6.27
N ASP A 14 5.33 3.57 6.37
CA ASP A 14 5.27 2.15 6.73
C ASP A 14 5.84 1.25 5.62
N LEU A 15 5.93 1.79 4.40
CA LEU A 15 6.56 1.10 3.28
C LEU A 15 8.07 0.96 3.47
N GLU A 16 8.72 1.86 4.22
CA GLU A 16 10.15 1.77 4.50
C GLU A 16 10.51 0.46 5.21
N ALA A 17 9.66 -0.01 6.13
CA ALA A 17 9.88 -1.27 6.84
C ALA A 17 9.54 -2.51 5.98
N PHE A 18 8.70 -2.36 4.96
CA PHE A 18 8.24 -3.46 4.10
C PHE A 18 9.09 -3.63 2.84
N ASP A 19 9.41 -2.52 2.19
CA ASP A 19 10.18 -2.44 0.94
C ASP A 19 11.00 -1.13 0.94
N PRO A 20 12.20 -1.14 1.57
CA PRO A 20 13.04 0.04 1.71
C PRO A 20 13.49 0.62 0.36
N GLU A 21 13.75 -0.24 -0.63
CA GLU A 21 14.19 0.17 -1.96
C GLU A 21 13.07 0.93 -2.68
N TYR A 22 11.85 0.37 -2.67
CA TYR A 22 10.71 1.02 -3.27
C TYR A 22 10.34 2.33 -2.57
N PHE A 23 10.40 2.36 -1.23
CA PHE A 23 10.22 3.59 -0.47
C PHE A 23 11.24 4.67 -0.85
N SER A 24 12.51 4.29 -1.03
CA SER A 24 13.56 5.22 -1.50
C SER A 24 13.22 5.82 -2.87
N ASN A 25 12.69 5.02 -3.79
CA ASN A 25 12.26 5.51 -5.12
C ASN A 25 11.09 6.49 -5.02
N LEU A 26 10.07 6.20 -4.19
CA LEU A 26 8.96 7.13 -3.97
C LEU A 26 9.42 8.42 -3.31
N LYS A 27 10.34 8.34 -2.34
CA LYS A 27 10.93 9.49 -1.67
C LYS A 27 11.72 10.36 -2.66
N TRP A 28 12.52 9.74 -3.52
CA TRP A 28 13.22 10.43 -4.60
C TRP A 28 12.24 11.19 -5.50
N MET A 29 11.11 10.56 -5.89
CA MET A 29 10.08 11.23 -6.67
C MET A 29 9.46 12.43 -5.94
N LEU A 30 9.27 12.39 -4.62
CA LEU A 30 8.77 13.54 -3.85
C LEU A 30 9.73 14.73 -3.94
N ASP A 31 11.01 14.46 -3.77
CA ASP A 31 12.05 15.48 -3.63
C ASP A 31 12.53 16.06 -4.98
N HIS A 32 12.21 15.42 -6.11
CA HIS A 32 12.71 15.79 -7.43
C HIS A 32 11.59 16.13 -8.43
N ASP A 33 11.93 16.96 -9.42
CA ASP A 33 11.07 17.18 -10.58
C ASP A 33 11.04 15.92 -11.45
N ILE A 34 9.86 15.37 -11.70
CA ILE A 34 9.67 14.13 -12.47
C ILE A 34 9.35 14.35 -13.96
N THR A 35 9.26 15.61 -14.42
CA THR A 35 8.84 15.96 -15.78
C THR A 35 9.79 15.37 -16.81
N ASN A 36 9.26 14.54 -17.73
CA ASN A 36 10.04 13.82 -18.76
C ASN A 36 11.13 12.87 -18.21
N ILE A 37 11.15 12.59 -16.91
CA ILE A 37 12.09 11.62 -16.31
C ILE A 37 11.41 10.27 -16.12
N VAL A 38 10.12 10.28 -15.76
CA VAL A 38 9.37 9.10 -15.39
C VAL A 38 8.04 9.12 -16.13
N GLU A 39 7.76 8.05 -16.86
CA GLU A 39 6.47 7.86 -17.53
C GLU A 39 5.59 6.93 -16.66
N LEU A 40 4.85 7.55 -15.75
CA LEU A 40 3.97 6.85 -14.81
C LEU A 40 2.53 7.28 -15.03
N TYR A 41 1.61 6.35 -14.78
CA TYR A 41 0.17 6.57 -14.76
C TYR A 41 -0.37 6.14 -13.40
N PHE A 42 -1.61 6.52 -13.07
CA PHE A 42 -2.27 6.09 -11.83
C PHE A 42 -2.74 4.63 -11.89
N SER A 43 -1.82 3.71 -12.23
CA SER A 43 -2.04 2.28 -12.29
C SER A 43 -0.84 1.52 -11.72
N ALA A 44 -1.08 0.33 -11.20
CA ALA A 44 -0.05 -0.56 -10.67
C ALA A 44 -0.11 -1.92 -11.34
N GLU A 45 1.06 -2.49 -11.62
CA GLU A 45 1.18 -3.91 -11.93
C GLU A 45 1.07 -4.72 -10.64
N SER A 46 0.17 -5.70 -10.65
CA SER A 46 -0.09 -6.62 -9.55
C SER A 46 0.03 -8.05 -10.05
N ASP A 47 0.72 -8.89 -9.29
CA ASP A 47 0.76 -10.33 -9.53
C ASP A 47 -0.29 -11.00 -8.64
N GLU A 48 -1.39 -11.42 -9.26
CA GLU A 48 -2.43 -12.18 -8.59
C GLU A 48 -2.31 -13.66 -8.99
N LEU A 49 -1.72 -14.48 -8.11
CA LEU A 49 -1.59 -15.93 -8.27
C LEU A 49 -0.84 -16.35 -9.55
N GLY A 50 0.23 -15.62 -9.90
CA GLY A 50 1.04 -15.85 -11.09
C GLY A 50 0.49 -15.19 -12.36
N GLN A 51 -0.57 -14.38 -12.25
CA GLN A 51 -1.11 -13.60 -13.35
C GLN A 51 -0.80 -12.12 -13.15
N GLN A 52 -0.01 -11.56 -14.06
CA GLN A 52 0.21 -10.13 -14.12
C GLN A 52 -1.08 -9.41 -14.57
N LYS A 53 -1.54 -8.48 -13.74
CA LYS A 53 -2.68 -7.61 -14.00
C LYS A 53 -2.29 -6.16 -13.78
N VAL A 54 -2.94 -5.27 -14.51
CA VAL A 54 -2.84 -3.82 -14.29
C VAL A 54 -4.09 -3.34 -13.60
N VAL A 55 -3.92 -2.79 -12.40
CA VAL A 55 -5.01 -2.26 -11.57
C VAL A 55 -4.95 -0.74 -11.58
N ASP A 56 -6.08 -0.10 -11.84
CA ASP A 56 -6.19 1.36 -11.72
C ASP A 56 -6.18 1.76 -10.23
N LEU A 57 -5.26 2.63 -9.83
CA LEU A 57 -5.16 3.14 -8.46
C LEU A 57 -6.32 4.09 -8.09
N LYS A 58 -6.94 4.68 -9.11
CA LYS A 58 -8.16 5.50 -9.03
C LYS A 58 -8.94 5.41 -10.34
N PRO A 59 -10.20 5.86 -10.41
CA PRO A 59 -11.00 5.76 -11.64
C PRO A 59 -10.27 6.32 -12.87
N ASN A 60 -10.21 5.53 -13.96
CA ASN A 60 -9.45 5.84 -15.19
C ASN A 60 -7.94 6.10 -14.97
N GLY A 61 -7.35 5.50 -13.94
CA GLY A 61 -5.97 5.77 -13.55
C GLY A 61 -4.93 5.51 -14.63
N ARG A 62 -5.07 4.45 -15.43
CA ARG A 62 -4.23 4.15 -16.59
C ARG A 62 -4.22 5.23 -17.69
N ALA A 63 -5.21 6.11 -17.73
CA ALA A 63 -5.29 7.22 -18.69
C ALA A 63 -4.83 8.55 -18.07
N LEU A 64 -4.49 8.56 -16.78
CA LEU A 64 -4.06 9.77 -16.08
C LEU A 64 -2.55 9.71 -15.80
N PRO A 65 -1.74 10.57 -16.43
CA PRO A 65 -0.31 10.61 -16.17
C PRO A 65 -0.01 11.21 -14.79
N VAL A 66 1.10 10.75 -14.20
CA VAL A 66 1.66 11.31 -12.98
C VAL A 66 2.49 12.55 -13.34
N THR A 67 2.22 13.65 -12.65
CA THR A 67 2.87 14.96 -12.83
C THR A 67 3.38 15.46 -11.47
N ASN A 68 4.19 16.51 -11.46
CA ASN A 68 4.64 17.11 -10.20
C ASN A 68 3.48 17.59 -9.31
N ASP A 69 2.35 17.97 -9.90
CA ASP A 69 1.18 18.44 -9.16
C ASP A 69 0.42 17.30 -8.46
N ASN A 70 0.47 16.09 -9.03
CA ASN A 70 -0.33 14.96 -8.55
C ASN A 70 0.51 13.79 -7.99
N LYS A 71 1.84 13.87 -8.04
CA LYS A 71 2.74 12.79 -7.56
C LYS A 71 2.53 12.42 -6.09
N HIS A 72 2.12 13.37 -5.24
CA HIS A 72 1.81 13.09 -3.84
C HIS A 72 0.63 12.12 -3.70
N GLU A 73 -0.43 12.33 -4.49
CA GLU A 73 -1.60 11.44 -4.53
C GLU A 73 -1.21 10.07 -5.07
N TYR A 74 -0.42 10.02 -6.15
CA TYR A 74 0.08 8.78 -6.72
C TYR A 74 0.85 7.95 -5.69
N ILE A 75 1.77 8.59 -4.96
CA ILE A 75 2.58 7.93 -3.93
C ILE A 75 1.70 7.37 -2.81
N GLN A 76 0.72 8.15 -2.34
CA GLN A 76 -0.23 7.69 -1.33
C GLN A 76 -1.00 6.44 -1.80
N LEU A 77 -1.58 6.48 -3.00
CA LEU A 77 -2.37 5.38 -3.54
C LEU A 77 -1.51 4.14 -3.84
N MET A 78 -0.28 4.34 -4.32
CA MET A 78 0.64 3.26 -4.60
C MET A 78 1.10 2.57 -3.32
N SER A 79 1.44 3.34 -2.28
CA SER A 79 1.75 2.82 -0.95
C SER A 79 0.60 2.00 -0.38
N GLU A 80 -0.63 2.53 -0.46
CA GLU A 80 -1.83 1.82 0.00
C GLU A 80 -2.08 0.52 -0.80
N HIS A 81 -1.91 0.57 -2.13
CA HIS A 81 -2.06 -0.60 -2.99
C HIS A 81 -1.05 -1.70 -2.65
N LYS A 82 0.24 -1.34 -2.53
CA LYS A 82 1.31 -2.30 -2.23
C LYS A 82 1.17 -2.95 -0.86
N MET A 83 0.79 -2.18 0.16
CA MET A 83 0.72 -2.69 1.54
C MET A 83 -0.60 -3.37 1.90
N THR A 84 -1.68 -3.07 1.17
CA THR A 84 -3.03 -3.49 1.56
C THR A 84 -3.76 -4.18 0.42
N ASN A 85 -3.98 -3.49 -0.70
CA ASN A 85 -4.91 -3.97 -1.73
C ASN A 85 -4.40 -5.22 -2.45
N SER A 86 -3.09 -5.32 -2.67
CA SER A 86 -2.42 -6.47 -3.32
C SER A 86 -2.58 -7.79 -2.55
N VAL A 87 -2.76 -7.72 -1.23
CA VAL A 87 -2.81 -8.89 -0.33
C VAL A 87 -4.07 -8.92 0.54
N ARG A 88 -5.11 -8.16 0.13
CA ARG A 88 -6.30 -7.95 0.95
C ARG A 88 -7.03 -9.26 1.27
N GLN A 89 -7.15 -10.15 0.28
CA GLN A 89 -7.82 -11.45 0.48
C GLN A 89 -7.11 -12.31 1.52
N GLN A 90 -5.77 -12.30 1.52
CA GLN A 90 -4.94 -13.03 2.45
C GLN A 90 -5.03 -12.44 3.86
N ILE A 91 -5.02 -11.10 3.97
CA ILE A 91 -5.24 -10.39 5.23
C ILE A 91 -6.63 -10.74 5.78
N ASP A 92 -7.69 -10.61 4.98
CA ASP A 92 -9.06 -10.88 5.41
C ASP A 92 -9.24 -12.33 5.86
N ALA A 93 -8.67 -13.29 5.13
CA ALA A 93 -8.71 -14.70 5.50
C ALA A 93 -7.96 -14.98 6.82
N PHE A 94 -6.79 -14.36 7.01
CA PHE A 94 -6.02 -14.48 8.25
C PHE A 94 -6.78 -13.88 9.44
N LEU A 95 -7.30 -12.65 9.30
CA LEU A 95 -8.06 -11.97 10.35
C LEU A 95 -9.30 -12.74 10.73
N LYS A 96 -9.99 -13.35 9.75
CA LYS A 96 -11.12 -14.23 10.03
C LYS A 96 -10.71 -15.40 10.92
N GLY A 97 -9.66 -16.14 10.56
CA GLY A 97 -9.17 -17.26 11.36
C GLY A 97 -8.67 -16.85 12.74
N LEU A 98 -8.02 -15.70 12.84
CA LEU A 98 -7.57 -15.14 14.12
C LEU A 98 -8.76 -14.80 15.04
N HIS A 99 -9.79 -14.13 14.50
CA HIS A 99 -10.95 -13.72 15.27
C HIS A 99 -11.87 -14.87 15.68
N GLU A 100 -11.73 -16.06 15.09
CA GLU A 100 -12.36 -17.29 15.59
C GLU A 100 -11.76 -17.74 16.94
N ILE A 101 -10.54 -17.30 17.27
CA ILE A 101 -9.80 -17.70 18.48
C ILE A 101 -9.69 -16.53 19.47
N VAL A 102 -9.39 -15.32 18.98
CA VAL A 102 -9.12 -14.13 19.78
C VAL A 102 -10.09 -13.01 19.39
N PRO A 103 -10.98 -12.56 20.29
CA PRO A 103 -11.88 -11.45 20.04
C PRO A 103 -11.13 -10.17 19.63
N PRO A 104 -11.59 -9.42 18.60
CA PRO A 104 -10.96 -8.18 18.15
C PRO A 104 -10.76 -7.14 19.26
N GLU A 105 -11.66 -7.12 20.25
CA GLU A 105 -11.62 -6.17 21.36
C GLU A 105 -10.37 -6.37 22.22
N LEU A 106 -9.87 -7.61 22.36
CA LEU A 106 -8.65 -7.88 23.12
C LEU A 106 -7.40 -7.43 22.36
N LEU A 107 -7.39 -7.56 21.03
CA LEU A 107 -6.29 -7.08 20.19
C LEU A 107 -6.21 -5.55 20.19
N SER A 108 -7.34 -4.86 20.27
CA SER A 108 -7.41 -3.40 20.28
C SER A 108 -6.72 -2.72 21.47
N LEU A 109 -6.37 -3.49 22.51
CA LEU A 109 -5.67 -3.02 23.70
C LEU A 109 -4.18 -2.78 23.47
N PHE A 110 -3.62 -3.38 22.41
CA PHE A 110 -2.19 -3.36 22.11
C PHE A 110 -1.88 -2.38 20.98
N ASP A 111 -0.68 -1.81 21.00
CA ASP A 111 -0.11 -1.15 19.83
C ASP A 111 0.57 -2.13 18.86
N ASP A 112 0.95 -1.65 17.68
CA ASP A 112 1.55 -2.48 16.64
C ASP A 112 2.92 -3.06 17.00
N LYS A 113 3.60 -2.52 18.02
CA LYS A 113 4.87 -3.03 18.55
C LYS A 113 4.65 -4.04 19.67
N GLU A 114 3.60 -3.89 20.47
CA GLU A 114 3.24 -4.84 21.52
C GLU A 114 2.64 -6.14 20.95
N LEU A 115 2.07 -6.09 19.75
CA LEU A 115 1.61 -7.28 19.02
C LEU A 115 2.73 -8.04 18.29
N GLU A 116 3.90 -7.41 18.09
CA GLU A 116 5.09 -8.00 17.46
C GLU A 116 5.83 -8.95 18.42
#